data_AF-A0A843HED2-F1
#
_entry.id   AF-A0A843HED2-F1
#
_cell.length_a   1.000
_cell.length_b   1.000
_cell.length_c   1.000
_cell.angle_alpha   90.00
_cell.angle_beta   90.00
_cell.angle_gamma   90.00
#
_symmetry.space_group_name_H-M   'P 1'
#
loop_
_entity.id
_entity.type
_entity.pdbx_description
1 polymer ?
#
loop_
_entity_poly.entity_id
_entity_poly.type
_entity_poly.pdbx_seq_one_letter_code
_entity_poly.pdbx_strand_id
1 'polypeptide(L)'
;MAIKTKDEILSQIRDKFAEDSSDEVIGIIEDISDTITDLESKANGDGKDWEAEAKRIDNEWREKYKARFFSGKKEDEVEPEDEVDDTIKNYNFEDLFTKE
;
A
#
# COMPACT_ATOMS: atom_id res chain seq x y z
N MET A 1 4.61 -29.34 -9.58
CA MET A 1 5.37 -28.55 -8.59
C MET A 1 4.43 -28.21 -7.45
N ALA A 2 4.90 -28.22 -6.20
CA ALA A 2 4.09 -27.97 -4.99
C ALA A 2 4.59 -26.70 -4.28
N ILE A 3 3.67 -25.97 -3.65
CA ILE A 3 4.02 -24.86 -2.75
C ILE A 3 4.57 -25.47 -1.47
N LYS A 4 5.72 -24.97 -1.01
CA LYS A 4 6.41 -25.45 0.20
C LYS A 4 6.61 -24.32 1.19
N THR A 5 6.62 -24.66 2.48
CA THR A 5 6.94 -23.71 3.54
C THR A 5 8.44 -23.43 3.59
N LYS A 6 8.83 -22.32 4.25
CA LYS A 6 10.23 -22.00 4.54
C LYS A 6 10.98 -23.20 5.15
N ASP A 7 10.38 -23.83 6.15
CA ASP A 7 10.99 -24.98 6.85
C ASP A 7 11.18 -26.20 5.94
N GLU A 8 10.23 -26.48 5.04
CA GLU A 8 10.34 -27.57 4.08
C GLU A 8 11.46 -27.34 3.06
N ILE A 9 11.65 -26.09 2.64
CA ILE A 9 12.72 -25.69 1.72
C ILE A 9 14.08 -25.80 2.43
N LEU A 10 14.21 -25.23 3.63
CA LEU A 10 15.45 -25.28 4.42
C LEU A 10 15.84 -26.72 4.78
N SER A 11 14.87 -27.59 5.05
CA SER A 11 15.13 -29.01 5.31
C SER A 11 15.71 -29.71 4.09
N GLN A 12 15.19 -29.45 2.88
CA GLN A 12 15.74 -30.01 1.65
C GLN A 12 17.14 -29.51 1.32
N ILE A 13 17.41 -28.23 1.59
CA ILE A 13 18.74 -27.65 1.43
C ILE A 13 19.69 -28.34 2.40
N ARG A 14 19.30 -28.46 3.68
CA ARG A 14 20.09 -29.17 4.69
C ARG A 14 20.36 -30.63 4.31
N ASP A 15 19.38 -31.37 3.81
CA ASP A 15 19.57 -32.76 3.38
C ASP A 15 20.55 -32.88 2.21
N LYS A 16 20.56 -31.88 1.31
CA LYS A 16 21.42 -31.88 0.12
C LYS A 16 22.84 -31.40 0.38
N PHE A 17 23.03 -30.55 1.39
CA PHE A 17 24.33 -29.98 1.77
C PHE A 17 24.78 -30.41 3.17
N ALA A 18 24.25 -31.52 3.70
CA ALA A 18 24.47 -31.96 5.08
C ALA A 18 25.96 -32.15 5.46
N GLU A 19 26.79 -32.54 4.49
CA GLU A 19 28.23 -32.77 4.68
C GLU A 19 29.09 -31.54 4.33
N ASP A 20 28.50 -30.51 3.71
CA ASP A 20 29.20 -29.31 3.26
C ASP A 20 28.93 -28.15 4.23
N SER A 21 29.83 -28.00 5.19
CA SER A 21 29.82 -26.89 6.15
C SER A 21 30.77 -25.77 5.74
N SER A 22 31.04 -25.60 4.44
CA SER A 22 31.84 -24.48 3.95
C SER A 22 31.14 -23.14 4.18
N ASP A 23 31.93 -22.08 4.35
CA ASP A 23 31.41 -20.71 4.50
C ASP A 23 30.53 -20.29 3.31
N GLU A 24 30.80 -20.82 2.12
CA GLU A 24 30.00 -20.59 0.91
C GLU A 24 28.58 -21.17 1.05
N VAL A 25 28.45 -22.42 1.49
CA VAL A 25 27.13 -23.05 1.69
C VAL A 25 26.37 -22.37 2.82
N ILE A 26 27.07 -22.00 3.89
CA ILE A 26 26.47 -21.24 4.99
C ILE A 26 25.90 -19.92 4.49
N GLY A 27 26.67 -19.17 3.68
CA GLY A 27 26.21 -17.92 3.07
C GLY A 27 24.99 -18.09 2.18
N ILE A 28 24.96 -19.15 1.35
CA ILE A 28 23.79 -19.44 0.50
C ILE A 28 22.53 -19.73 1.33
N ILE A 29 22.66 -20.48 2.44
CA ILE A 29 21.55 -20.79 3.33
C ILE A 29 21.02 -19.51 4.01
N GLU A 30 21.92 -18.63 4.44
CA GLU A 30 21.59 -17.33 5.02
C GLU A 30 20.83 -16.46 4.00
N ASP A 31 21.40 -16.25 2.81
CA ASP A 31 20.79 -15.43 1.75
C ASP A 31 19.37 -15.91 1.39
N ILE A 32 19.18 -17.23 1.29
CA ILE A 32 17.86 -17.83 1.00
C ILE A 32 16.90 -17.61 2.16
N SER A 33 17.33 -17.87 3.40
CA SER A 33 16.49 -17.68 4.58
C SER A 33 16.07 -16.22 4.74
N ASP A 34 16.99 -15.29 4.56
CA ASP A 34 16.75 -13.85 4.69
C ASP A 34 15.81 -13.36 3.59
N THR A 35 16.04 -13.78 2.34
CA THR A 35 15.14 -13.44 1.23
C THR A 35 13.72 -13.94 1.46
N ILE A 36 13.55 -15.20 1.91
CA ILE A 36 12.21 -15.74 2.20
C ILE A 36 11.54 -14.95 3.33
N THR A 37 12.29 -14.61 4.38
CA THR A 37 11.78 -13.85 5.52
C THR A 37 11.37 -12.43 5.14
N ASP A 38 12.17 -11.77 4.31
CA ASP A 38 11.89 -10.44 3.78
C ASP A 38 10.62 -10.45 2.91
N LEU A 39 10.47 -11.45 2.03
CA LEU A 39 9.28 -11.62 1.20
C LEU A 39 8.02 -11.90 2.04
N GLU A 40 8.11 -12.75 3.07
CA GLU A 40 7.00 -13.01 3.98
C GLU A 40 6.61 -11.75 4.76
N SER A 41 7.59 -10.99 5.23
CA SER A 41 7.36 -9.73 5.95
C SER A 41 6.63 -8.73 5.06
N LYS A 42 7.10 -8.54 3.82
CA LYS A 42 6.49 -7.66 2.83
C LYS A 42 5.08 -8.09 2.43
N ALA A 43 4.88 -9.40 2.22
CA ALA A 43 3.57 -9.95 1.91
C ALA A 43 2.56 -9.75 3.06
N ASN A 44 3.03 -9.77 4.31
CA ASN A 44 2.24 -9.48 5.50
C ASN A 44 2.12 -7.98 5.81
N GLY A 45 2.50 -7.11 4.87
CA GLY A 45 2.36 -5.65 4.98
C GLY A 45 3.48 -4.95 5.72
N ASP A 46 4.64 -5.58 5.92
CA ASP A 46 5.78 -5.05 6.69
C ASP A 46 5.36 -4.53 8.09
N GLY A 47 4.43 -5.25 8.73
CA GLY A 47 3.87 -4.84 10.02
C GLY A 47 2.90 -3.64 9.95
N LYS A 48 2.55 -3.17 8.75
CA LYS A 48 1.50 -2.18 8.52
C LYS A 48 0.16 -2.86 8.28
N ASP A 49 -0.80 -2.54 9.16
CA ASP A 49 -2.19 -2.88 8.97
C ASP A 49 -2.84 -1.90 7.97
N TRP A 50 -2.69 -2.20 6.69
CA TRP A 50 -3.25 -1.40 5.60
C TRP A 50 -4.78 -1.34 5.65
N GLU A 51 -5.44 -2.34 6.24
CA GLU A 51 -6.89 -2.38 6.36
C GLU A 51 -7.35 -1.35 7.40
N ALA A 52 -6.67 -1.30 8.56
CA ALA A 52 -6.93 -0.29 9.58
C ALA A 52 -6.67 1.12 9.06
N GLU A 53 -5.56 1.33 8.32
CA GLU A 53 -5.23 2.64 7.75
C GLU A 53 -6.26 3.09 6.70
N ALA A 54 -6.67 2.18 5.81
CA ALA A 54 -7.72 2.46 4.84
C ALA A 54 -9.05 2.83 5.52
N LYS A 55 -9.44 2.10 6.59
CA LYS A 55 -10.63 2.42 7.40
C LYS A 55 -10.52 3.78 8.09
N ARG A 56 -9.35 4.13 8.61
CA ARG A 56 -9.09 5.43 9.24
C ARG A 56 -9.28 6.56 8.24
N ILE A 57 -8.68 6.45 7.06
CA ILE A 57 -8.78 7.43 5.97
C ILE A 57 -10.24 7.57 5.51
N ASP A 58 -10.95 6.46 5.28
CA ASP A 58 -12.36 6.49 4.86
C ASP A 58 -13.25 7.23 5.89
N ASN A 59 -13.08 6.92 7.18
CA ASN A 59 -13.82 7.63 8.23
C ASN A 59 -13.49 9.12 8.27
N GLU A 60 -12.21 9.49 8.14
CA GLU A 60 -11.79 10.88 8.11
C GLU A 60 -12.46 11.66 6.96
N TRP A 61 -12.52 11.06 5.77
CA TRP A 61 -13.19 11.66 4.61
C TRP A 61 -14.71 11.76 4.78
N ARG A 62 -15.35 10.75 5.37
CA ARG A 62 -16.80 10.80 5.67
C ARG A 62 -17.12 11.91 6.66
N GLU A 63 -16.30 12.09 7.69
CA GLU A 63 -16.48 13.16 8.65
C GLU A 63 -16.22 14.54 8.02
N LYS A 64 -15.16 14.68 7.20
CA LYS A 64 -14.93 15.89 6.40
C LYS A 64 -16.12 16.21 5.49
N TYR A 65 -16.69 15.21 4.81
CA TYR A 65 -17.84 15.38 3.94
C TYR A 65 -19.09 15.83 4.72
N LYS A 66 -19.41 15.15 5.83
CA LYS A 66 -20.55 15.54 6.68
C LYS A 66 -20.38 16.95 7.24
N ALA A 67 -19.18 17.31 7.69
CA ALA A 67 -18.90 18.62 8.24
C ALA A 67 -19.24 19.75 7.26
N ARG A 68 -19.09 19.55 5.94
CA ARG A 68 -19.48 20.56 4.92
C ARG A 68 -20.97 20.92 5.00
N PHE A 69 -21.84 19.97 5.29
CA PHE A 69 -23.29 20.19 5.31
C PHE A 69 -23.84 20.61 6.67
N PHE A 70 -23.18 20.21 7.76
CA PHE A 70 -23.72 20.39 9.11
C PHE A 70 -22.94 21.37 9.98
N SER A 71 -21.73 21.79 9.61
CA SER A 71 -20.92 22.68 10.47
C SER A 71 -21.25 24.17 10.36
N GLY A 72 -22.15 24.57 9.46
CA GLY A 72 -22.61 25.96 9.34
C GLY A 72 -21.52 26.99 9.01
N LYS A 73 -20.29 26.55 8.73
CA LYS A 73 -19.24 27.40 8.18
C LYS A 73 -19.59 27.73 6.74
N LYS A 74 -19.66 29.04 6.45
CA LYS A 74 -19.76 29.56 5.08
C LYS A 74 -18.65 28.94 4.22
N GLU A 75 -18.97 28.68 2.96
CA GLU A 75 -18.16 27.96 1.97
C GLU A 75 -16.75 28.56 1.71
N ASP A 76 -16.39 29.67 2.36
CA ASP A 76 -15.19 30.46 2.04
C ASP A 76 -13.91 30.06 2.81
N GLU A 77 -13.93 29.05 3.69
CA GLU A 77 -12.80 28.79 4.62
C GLU A 77 -12.32 27.33 4.70
N VAL A 78 -12.60 26.53 3.67
CA VAL A 78 -11.88 25.26 3.48
C VAL A 78 -11.05 25.42 2.22
N GLU A 79 -9.94 26.17 2.31
CA GLU A 79 -8.92 26.15 1.28
C GLU A 79 -8.48 24.69 1.10
N PRO A 80 -8.63 24.10 -0.09
CA PRO A 80 -7.80 22.96 -0.44
C PRO A 80 -6.37 23.50 -0.54
N GLU A 81 -5.44 22.99 0.27
CA GLU A 81 -4.01 23.02 -0.11
C GLU A 81 -3.80 22.06 -1.29
N ASP A 82 -4.51 22.30 -2.39
CA ASP A 82 -4.19 21.84 -3.71
C ASP A 82 -4.10 23.13 -4.52
N GLU A 83 -2.93 23.43 -5.08
CA GLU A 83 -2.75 24.51 -6.05
C GLU A 83 -3.71 24.26 -7.24
N VAL A 84 -4.96 24.72 -7.10
CA VAL A 84 -5.93 24.77 -8.18
C VAL A 84 -5.55 25.97 -9.04
N ASP A 85 -4.91 25.66 -10.17
CA ASP A 85 -4.69 26.58 -11.28
C ASP A 85 -5.93 27.44 -11.51
N ASP A 86 -5.76 28.77 -11.43
CA ASP A 86 -6.76 29.85 -11.49
C ASP A 86 -7.51 29.94 -12.85
N THR A 87 -7.54 28.86 -13.62
CA THR A 87 -8.12 28.80 -14.98
C THR A 87 -9.45 28.06 -15.06
N ILE A 88 -10.15 27.86 -13.93
CA ILE A 88 -11.52 27.32 -13.95
C ILE A 88 -12.47 28.33 -14.61
N LYS A 89 -12.54 28.28 -15.93
CA LYS A 89 -13.63 28.89 -16.70
C LYS A 89 -14.94 28.28 -16.22
N ASN A 90 -15.82 29.13 -15.69
CA ASN A 90 -17.20 28.75 -15.40
C ASN A 90 -17.90 28.39 -16.70
N TYR A 91 -17.98 27.09 -17.01
CA TYR A 91 -18.82 26.58 -18.09
C TYR A 91 -20.23 26.36 -17.55
N ASN A 92 -21.21 26.92 -18.25
CA ASN A 92 -22.61 26.66 -17.96
C ASN A 92 -23.07 25.38 -18.70
N PHE A 93 -24.24 24.84 -18.31
CA PHE A 93 -24.79 23.63 -18.92
C PHE A 93 -25.00 23.76 -20.44
N GLU A 94 -25.28 24.97 -20.94
CA GLU A 94 -25.51 25.22 -22.36
C GLU A 94 -24.21 25.18 -23.18
N ASP A 95 -23.08 25.51 -22.57
CA ASP A 95 -21.74 25.44 -23.20
C ASP A 95 -21.35 23.99 -23.55
N LEU A 96 -21.98 22.99 -22.93
CA LEU A 96 -21.71 21.56 -23.16
C LEU A 96 -22.39 20.99 -24.41
N PHE A 97 -23.35 21.72 -25.01
CA PHE A 97 -24.17 21.22 -26.13
C PHE A 97 -24.02 22.02 -27.42
N THR A 98 -23.10 22.97 -27.49
CA THR A 98 -22.81 23.65 -28.77
C THR A 98 -21.99 22.73 -29.67
N LYS A 99 -22.68 22.16 -30.68
CA LYS A 99 -22.11 21.31 -31.73
C LYS A 99 -22.48 21.94 -33.08
N GLU A 100 -21.45 22.35 -33.81
CA GLU A 100 -21.42 23.01 -35.15
C GLU A 100 -21.93 24.46 -35.25
#